data_AF-A0A254RWT6-F1
#
_entry.id   AF-A0A254RWT6-F1
#
_cell.length_a   1.000
_cell.length_b   1.000
_cell.length_c   1.000
_cell.angle_alpha   90.00
_cell.angle_beta   90.00
_cell.angle_gamma   90.00
#
_symmetry.space_group_name_H-M   'P 1'
#
loop_
_entity.id
_entity.type
_entity.pdbx_description
1 polymer ?
#
loop_
_entity_poly.entity_id
_entity_poly.type
_entity_poly.pdbx_seq_one_letter_code
_entity_poly.pdbx_strand_id
1 'polypeptide(L)'
;MKKFYQYTMILFAGVLGACSSMIVDSPYEDSFPTGFSTAEYMELHPELRILQIRDYVSNQNTLYEESQKALGVDVAPIKANDETSFLANNDVLKAIYTHPLMLGKTEADWNTYAANAASADAAAQKDAKIVQKDLLKYNFVGVADDWGALQAIPVDEVAISQQYLMFGKGHGWTYRKCRLDESNLPIRDPKVFVDENNVSNGVESEAEYKQYVDTGLYCYDEANGVDRIVKANENKKKGEVKQAQ
;
A
#
# COMPACT_ATOMS: atom_id res chain seq x y z
N MET A 1 52.09 -19.73 14.42
CA MET A 1 50.87 -18.89 14.27
C MET A 1 50.06 -19.14 12.99
N LYS A 2 50.53 -19.90 11.97
CA LYS A 2 49.75 -20.16 10.75
C LYS A 2 48.55 -21.11 10.92
N LYS A 3 48.59 -22.04 11.87
CA LYS A 3 47.50 -23.03 12.08
C LYS A 3 46.27 -22.45 12.79
N PHE A 4 46.41 -21.39 13.59
CA PHE A 4 45.29 -20.78 14.30
C PHE A 4 44.33 -20.04 13.35
N TYR A 5 44.89 -19.40 12.31
CA TYR A 5 44.12 -18.68 11.28
C TYR A 5 43.29 -19.61 10.38
N GLN A 6 43.75 -20.85 10.19
CA GLN A 6 43.02 -21.86 9.41
C GLN A 6 41.79 -22.37 10.16
N TYR A 7 41.89 -22.58 11.48
CA TYR A 7 40.73 -23.01 12.28
C TYR A 7 39.69 -21.90 12.46
N THR A 8 40.10 -20.63 12.58
CA THR A 8 39.15 -19.51 12.66
C THR A 8 38.42 -19.26 11.34
N MET A 9 39.06 -19.43 10.17
CA MET A 9 38.40 -19.33 8.86
C MET A 9 37.35 -20.42 8.64
N ILE A 10 37.61 -21.67 9.06
CA ILE A 10 36.64 -22.77 8.94
C ILE A 10 35.43 -22.54 9.86
N LEU A 11 35.65 -21.99 11.06
CA LEU A 11 34.57 -21.71 12.01
C LEU A 11 33.65 -20.57 11.52
N PHE A 12 34.22 -19.53 10.89
CA PHE A 12 33.45 -18.45 10.28
C PHE A 12 32.63 -18.92 9.07
N ALA A 13 33.17 -19.83 8.25
CA ALA A 13 32.43 -20.41 7.13
C ALA A 13 31.25 -21.30 7.60
N GLY A 14 31.39 -21.99 8.74
CA GLY A 14 30.32 -22.80 9.33
C GLY A 14 29.17 -21.98 9.93
N VAL A 15 29.48 -20.83 10.56
CA VAL A 15 28.45 -19.95 11.14
C VAL A 15 27.71 -19.16 10.05
N LEU A 16 28.38 -18.78 8.97
CA LEU A 16 27.73 -18.11 7.84
C LEU A 16 26.83 -19.05 7.02
N GLY A 17 27.15 -20.36 6.94
CA GLY A 17 26.29 -21.35 6.29
C GLY A 17 25.05 -21.77 7.09
N ALA A 18 25.07 -21.61 8.42
CA ALA A 18 23.98 -22.02 9.29
C ALA A 18 22.79 -21.03 9.31
N CYS A 19 23.01 -19.75 8.97
CA CYS A 19 21.95 -18.75 8.89
C CYS A 19 21.29 -18.67 7.49
N SER A 20 21.86 -19.30 6.47
CA SER A 20 21.34 -19.27 5.09
C SER A 20 20.42 -20.44 4.73
N SER A 21 20.21 -21.41 5.64
CA SER A 21 19.48 -22.65 5.34
C SER A 21 18.17 -22.84 6.08
N MET A 22 17.76 -21.89 6.93
CA MET A 22 16.35 -21.79 7.28
C MET A 22 15.65 -21.11 6.11
N ILE A 23 15.22 -21.94 5.14
CA ILE A 23 14.01 -21.65 4.39
C ILE A 23 12.92 -21.60 5.47
N VAL A 24 12.76 -20.42 6.05
CA VAL A 24 11.58 -20.11 6.85
C VAL A 24 10.50 -20.03 5.79
N ASP A 25 9.67 -21.07 5.68
CA ASP A 25 8.38 -20.98 5.00
C ASP A 25 7.80 -19.62 5.36
N SER A 26 7.43 -18.83 4.34
CA SER A 26 7.13 -17.40 4.45
C SER A 26 6.54 -17.09 5.83
N PRO A 27 7.27 -16.40 6.74
CA PRO A 27 6.93 -16.35 8.19
C PRO A 27 5.58 -15.68 8.48
N TYR A 28 4.89 -15.27 7.42
CA TYR A 28 3.64 -14.56 7.40
C TYR A 28 2.45 -15.45 7.06
N GLU A 29 2.64 -16.61 6.40
CA GLU A 29 1.52 -17.49 6.02
C GLU A 29 0.73 -17.98 7.24
N ASP A 30 1.42 -18.36 8.31
CA ASP A 30 0.80 -18.77 9.58
C ASP A 30 0.13 -17.61 10.33
N SER A 31 0.43 -16.36 9.96
CA SER A 31 -0.11 -15.17 10.63
C SER A 31 -1.41 -14.66 10.01
N PHE A 32 -1.79 -15.16 8.83
CA PHE A 32 -2.99 -14.73 8.14
C PHE A 32 -4.24 -15.45 8.65
N PRO A 33 -5.39 -14.74 8.71
CA PRO A 33 -6.66 -15.36 9.05
C PRO A 33 -7.09 -16.30 7.91
N THR A 34 -7.90 -17.29 8.25
CA THR A 34 -8.46 -18.21 7.25
C THR A 34 -9.20 -17.44 6.16
N GLY A 35 -8.86 -17.72 4.89
CA GLY A 35 -9.46 -17.08 3.73
C GLY A 35 -8.84 -15.72 3.37
N PHE A 36 -7.68 -15.36 3.93
CA PHE A 36 -6.92 -14.20 3.45
C PHE A 36 -6.45 -14.43 2.01
N SER A 37 -6.57 -13.39 1.18
CA SER A 37 -6.08 -13.36 -0.20
C SER A 37 -5.42 -12.01 -0.44
N THR A 38 -4.15 -12.02 -0.84
CA THR A 38 -3.40 -10.80 -1.17
C THR A 38 -4.12 -9.99 -2.25
N ALA A 39 -4.67 -10.66 -3.27
CA ALA A 39 -5.38 -10.01 -4.36
C ALA A 39 -6.65 -9.30 -3.88
N GLU A 40 -7.43 -9.96 -3.02
CA GLU A 40 -8.65 -9.38 -2.45
C GLU A 40 -8.34 -8.26 -1.46
N TYR A 41 -7.27 -8.42 -0.67
CA TYR A 41 -6.81 -7.39 0.25
C TYR A 41 -6.39 -6.11 -0.48
N MET A 42 -5.67 -6.23 -1.61
CA MET A 42 -5.32 -5.09 -2.46
C MET A 42 -6.53 -4.48 -3.17
N GLU A 43 -7.56 -5.26 -3.47
CA GLU A 43 -8.81 -4.73 -4.04
C GLU A 43 -9.54 -3.84 -3.03
N LEU A 44 -9.55 -4.24 -1.77
CA LEU A 44 -10.14 -3.45 -0.67
C LEU A 44 -9.30 -2.23 -0.31
N HIS A 45 -7.97 -2.34 -0.44
CA HIS A 45 -6.98 -1.34 -0.03
C HIS A 45 -6.05 -0.98 -1.20
N PRO A 46 -6.58 -0.39 -2.29
CA PRO A 46 -5.81 -0.12 -3.50
C PRO A 46 -4.61 0.80 -3.24
N GLU A 47 -4.67 1.66 -2.23
CA GLU A 47 -3.58 2.57 -1.83
C GLU A 47 -2.29 1.84 -1.49
N LEU A 48 -2.36 0.61 -0.97
CA LEU A 48 -1.16 -0.19 -0.70
C LEU A 48 -0.43 -0.51 -2.00
N ARG A 49 -1.19 -0.91 -3.03
CA ARG A 49 -0.62 -1.22 -4.34
C ARG A 49 -0.13 0.03 -5.06
N ILE A 50 -0.84 1.14 -4.91
CA ILE A 50 -0.46 2.44 -5.46
C ILE A 50 0.91 2.88 -4.93
N LEU A 51 1.13 2.77 -3.62
CA LEU A 51 2.41 3.09 -2.99
C LEU A 51 3.53 2.18 -3.51
N GLN A 52 3.31 0.86 -3.54
CA GLN A 52 4.29 -0.08 -4.07
C GLN A 52 4.71 0.25 -5.51
N ILE A 53 3.75 0.56 -6.39
CA ILE A 53 4.04 0.90 -7.78
C ILE A 53 4.89 2.17 -7.84
N ARG A 54 4.50 3.23 -7.11
CA ARG A 54 5.23 4.51 -7.11
C ARG A 54 6.64 4.36 -6.56
N ASP A 55 6.81 3.60 -5.49
CA ASP A 55 8.12 3.34 -4.90
C ASP A 55 9.00 2.52 -5.86
N TYR A 56 8.42 1.53 -6.54
CA TYR A 56 9.13 0.74 -7.54
C TYR A 56 9.60 1.61 -8.72
N VAL A 57 8.71 2.44 -9.30
CA VAL A 57 9.05 3.37 -10.39
C VAL A 57 10.16 4.34 -9.95
N SER A 58 10.00 4.94 -8.76
CA SER A 58 11.00 5.85 -8.18
C SER A 58 12.37 5.19 -8.00
N ASN A 59 12.39 3.96 -7.50
CA ASN A 59 13.62 3.20 -7.32
C ASN A 59 14.26 2.83 -8.66
N GLN A 60 13.50 2.36 -9.65
CA GLN A 60 14.03 2.07 -10.98
C GLN A 60 14.61 3.31 -11.67
N ASN A 61 13.93 4.45 -11.53
CA ASN A 61 14.43 5.73 -12.06
C ASN A 61 15.72 6.15 -11.36
N THR A 62 15.84 5.94 -10.05
CA THR A 62 17.07 6.21 -9.28
C THR A 62 18.23 5.32 -9.77
N LEU A 63 17.99 4.01 -9.92
CA LEU A 63 18.99 3.07 -10.44
C LEU A 63 19.41 3.40 -11.87
N TYR A 64 18.46 3.79 -12.72
CA TYR A 64 18.75 4.26 -14.08
C TYR A 64 19.63 5.52 -14.03
N GLU A 65 19.25 6.53 -13.25
CA GLU A 65 20.02 7.77 -13.11
C GLU A 65 21.45 7.50 -12.62
N GLU A 66 21.63 6.64 -11.62
CA GLU A 66 22.94 6.25 -11.10
C GLU A 66 23.78 5.54 -12.16
N SER A 67 23.18 4.61 -12.93
CA SER A 67 23.87 3.88 -13.99
C SER A 67 24.37 4.80 -15.11
N GLN A 68 23.57 5.78 -15.51
CA GLN A 68 23.94 6.74 -16.56
C GLN A 68 24.98 7.75 -16.07
N LYS A 69 24.86 8.22 -14.82
CA LYS A 69 25.87 9.08 -14.19
C LYS A 69 27.23 8.38 -14.10
N ALA A 70 27.25 7.08 -13.79
CA ALA A 70 28.49 6.29 -13.79
C ALA A 70 29.15 6.19 -15.18
N LEU A 71 28.37 6.35 -16.26
CA LEU A 71 28.85 6.43 -17.64
C LEU A 71 29.22 7.85 -18.09
N GLY A 72 29.08 8.86 -17.22
CA GLY A 72 29.31 10.26 -17.55
C GLY A 72 28.21 10.89 -18.40
N VAL A 73 27.01 10.30 -18.43
CA VAL A 73 25.86 10.80 -19.19
C VAL A 73 25.04 11.75 -18.32
N ASP A 74 24.68 12.92 -18.87
CA ASP A 74 23.72 13.82 -18.24
C ASP A 74 22.29 13.30 -18.47
N VAL A 75 21.59 12.97 -17.40
CA VAL A 75 20.26 12.35 -17.43
C VAL A 75 19.14 13.39 -17.49
N ALA A 76 19.40 14.65 -17.12
CA ALA A 76 18.40 15.70 -17.14
C ALA A 76 17.68 15.87 -18.50
N PRO A 77 18.38 15.95 -19.65
CA PRO A 77 17.70 16.04 -20.95
C PRO A 77 16.95 14.76 -21.33
N ILE A 78 17.45 13.58 -20.92
CA ILE A 78 16.77 12.30 -21.18
C ILE A 78 15.43 12.28 -20.45
N LYS A 79 15.46 12.57 -19.15
CA LYS A 79 14.27 12.61 -18.29
C LYS A 79 13.25 13.63 -18.80
N ALA A 80 13.67 14.84 -19.17
CA ALA A 80 12.76 15.86 -19.68
C ALA A 80 12.09 15.44 -21.01
N ASN A 81 12.83 14.80 -21.91
CA ASN A 81 12.27 14.28 -23.15
C ASN A 81 11.29 13.14 -22.90
N ASP A 82 11.65 12.22 -22.01
CA ASP A 82 10.86 11.06 -21.63
C ASP A 82 9.54 11.47 -20.95
N GLU A 83 9.60 12.38 -19.96
CA GLU A 83 8.40 12.97 -19.33
C GLU A 83 7.48 13.65 -20.37
N THR A 84 8.06 14.32 -21.37
CA THR A 84 7.29 14.94 -22.46
C THR A 84 6.60 13.89 -23.33
N SER A 85 7.31 12.81 -23.68
CA SER A 85 6.75 11.69 -24.45
C SER A 85 5.65 10.95 -23.69
N PHE A 86 5.85 10.71 -22.39
CA PHE A 86 4.86 10.10 -21.50
C PHE A 86 3.60 10.95 -21.40
N LEU A 87 3.74 12.25 -21.16
CA LEU A 87 2.60 13.17 -21.06
C LEU A 87 1.85 13.37 -22.39
N ALA A 88 2.48 13.06 -23.53
CA ALA A 88 1.82 13.09 -24.83
C ALA A 88 0.98 11.84 -25.11
N ASN A 89 1.17 10.74 -24.36
CA ASN A 89 0.48 9.48 -24.58
C ASN A 89 -0.83 9.40 -23.80
N ASN A 90 -1.89 10.02 -24.33
CA ASN A 90 -3.21 10.07 -23.68
C ASN A 90 -3.81 8.70 -23.34
N ASP A 91 -3.53 7.66 -24.14
CA ASP A 91 -4.08 6.33 -23.90
C ASP A 91 -3.46 5.70 -22.64
N VAL A 92 -2.13 5.82 -22.49
CA VAL A 92 -1.42 5.37 -21.28
C VAL A 92 -1.83 6.20 -20.07
N LEU A 93 -1.91 7.53 -20.20
CA LEU A 93 -2.35 8.39 -19.10
C LEU A 93 -3.78 8.03 -18.64
N LYS A 94 -4.72 7.83 -19.58
CA LYS A 94 -6.09 7.42 -19.26
C LYS A 94 -6.10 6.06 -18.56
N ALA A 95 -5.34 5.10 -19.08
CA ALA A 95 -5.25 3.76 -18.48
C ALA A 95 -4.76 3.83 -17.03
N ILE A 96 -3.69 4.58 -16.74
CA ILE A 96 -3.17 4.79 -15.38
C ILE A 96 -4.20 5.50 -14.50
N TYR A 97 -4.85 6.54 -15.03
CA TYR A 97 -5.81 7.36 -14.29
C TYR A 97 -7.03 6.58 -13.83
N THR A 98 -7.56 5.68 -14.68
CA THR A 98 -8.78 4.93 -14.37
C THR A 98 -8.51 3.55 -13.77
N HIS A 99 -7.27 3.06 -13.77
CA HIS A 99 -6.95 1.74 -13.24
C HIS A 99 -7.18 1.68 -11.72
N PRO A 100 -7.93 0.68 -11.19
CA PRO A 100 -8.33 0.61 -9.79
C PRO A 100 -7.14 0.53 -8.81
N LEU A 101 -6.05 -0.11 -9.23
CA LEU A 101 -4.84 -0.27 -8.41
C LEU A 101 -3.76 0.82 -8.67
N MET A 102 -4.11 1.92 -9.35
CA MET A 102 -3.18 3.03 -9.63
C MET A 102 -3.72 4.38 -9.18
N LEU A 103 -4.76 4.91 -9.83
CA LEU A 103 -5.40 6.15 -9.38
C LEU A 103 -6.89 5.96 -9.08
N GLY A 104 -7.49 4.89 -9.63
CA GLY A 104 -8.85 4.46 -9.33
C GLY A 104 -9.93 5.52 -9.61
N LYS A 105 -9.65 6.48 -10.49
CA LYS A 105 -10.60 7.54 -10.83
C LYS A 105 -11.59 7.06 -11.87
N THR A 106 -12.74 7.72 -11.92
CA THR A 106 -13.79 7.36 -12.87
C THR A 106 -13.47 7.91 -14.26
N GLU A 107 -14.16 7.37 -15.28
CA GLU A 107 -14.10 7.94 -16.63
C GLU A 107 -14.65 9.38 -16.69
N ALA A 108 -15.62 9.72 -15.83
CA ALA A 108 -16.12 11.08 -15.70
C ALA A 108 -15.02 12.02 -15.19
N ASP A 109 -14.26 11.61 -14.16
CA ASP A 109 -13.13 12.36 -13.64
C ASP A 109 -12.05 12.57 -14.70
N TRP A 110 -11.80 11.57 -15.55
CA TRP A 110 -10.86 11.69 -16.68
C TRP A 110 -11.32 12.75 -17.67
N ASN A 111 -12.60 12.75 -18.04
CA ASN A 111 -13.16 13.74 -18.96
C ASN A 111 -13.05 15.16 -18.39
N THR A 112 -13.28 15.33 -17.08
CA THR A 112 -13.07 16.60 -16.39
C THR A 112 -11.60 17.03 -16.43
N TYR A 113 -10.67 16.11 -16.13
CA TYR A 113 -9.23 16.38 -16.25
C TYR A 113 -8.85 16.81 -17.68
N ALA A 114 -9.28 16.06 -18.70
CA ALA A 114 -8.96 16.33 -20.10
C ALA A 114 -9.50 17.70 -20.56
N ALA A 115 -10.72 18.05 -20.15
CA ALA A 115 -11.30 19.36 -20.41
C ALA A 115 -10.51 20.49 -19.71
N ASN A 116 -10.12 20.28 -18.44
CA ASN A 116 -9.33 21.25 -17.69
C ASN A 116 -7.92 21.44 -18.29
N ALA A 117 -7.29 20.36 -18.76
CA ALA A 117 -5.97 20.40 -19.40
C ALA A 117 -5.99 21.18 -20.73
N ALA A 118 -7.11 21.13 -21.47
CA ALA A 118 -7.31 21.88 -22.71
C ALA A 118 -7.86 23.30 -22.49
N SER A 119 -8.21 23.66 -21.26
CA SER A 119 -8.85 24.94 -20.94
C SER A 119 -7.88 26.13 -21.06
N ALA A 120 -8.39 27.31 -21.42
CA ALA A 120 -7.65 28.57 -21.32
C ALA A 120 -7.72 29.20 -19.92
N ASP A 121 -8.58 28.69 -19.04
CA ASP A 121 -8.72 29.17 -17.67
C ASP A 121 -7.54 28.73 -16.79
N ALA A 122 -6.93 29.68 -16.08
CA ALA A 122 -5.72 29.43 -15.30
C ALA A 122 -5.97 28.53 -14.07
N ALA A 123 -7.17 28.58 -13.48
CA ALA A 123 -7.50 27.72 -12.34
C ALA A 123 -7.70 26.26 -12.80
N ALA A 124 -8.45 26.05 -13.87
CA ALA A 124 -8.62 24.75 -14.49
C ALA A 124 -7.27 24.13 -14.90
N GLN A 125 -6.37 24.92 -15.51
CA GLN A 125 -5.02 24.46 -15.84
C GLN A 125 -4.19 24.12 -14.60
N LYS A 126 -4.37 24.84 -13.49
CA LYS A 126 -3.67 24.54 -12.23
C LYS A 126 -4.10 23.17 -11.69
N ASP A 127 -5.39 22.86 -11.72
CA ASP A 127 -5.91 21.56 -11.28
C ASP A 127 -5.41 20.42 -12.18
N ALA A 128 -5.41 20.63 -13.51
CA ALA A 128 -4.85 19.67 -14.45
C ALA A 128 -3.35 19.41 -14.19
N LYS A 129 -2.57 20.43 -13.83
CA LYS A 129 -1.15 20.27 -13.48
C LYS A 129 -0.93 19.45 -12.21
N ILE A 130 -1.86 19.48 -11.25
CA ILE A 130 -1.79 18.62 -10.05
C ILE A 130 -1.93 17.15 -10.47
N VAL A 131 -2.90 16.86 -11.33
CA VAL A 131 -3.11 15.51 -11.88
C VAL A 131 -1.91 15.06 -12.70
N GLN A 132 -1.36 15.91 -13.58
CA GLN A 132 -0.16 15.59 -14.36
C GLN A 132 1.04 15.25 -13.47
N LYS A 133 1.26 15.99 -12.39
CA LYS A 133 2.31 15.69 -11.41
C LYS A 133 2.12 14.33 -10.74
N ASP A 134 0.88 13.92 -10.52
CA ASP A 134 0.59 12.61 -9.93
C ASP A 134 0.78 11.48 -10.96
N LEU A 135 0.41 11.72 -12.22
CA LEU A 135 0.64 10.79 -13.34
C LEU A 135 2.13 10.58 -13.63
N LEU A 136 2.95 11.63 -13.52
CA LEU A 136 4.41 11.53 -13.71
C LEU A 136 5.10 10.59 -12.70
N LYS A 137 4.46 10.27 -11.57
CA LYS A 137 4.98 9.27 -10.62
C LYS A 137 4.97 7.84 -11.17
N TYR A 138 4.33 7.62 -12.32
CA TYR A 138 4.27 6.33 -13.01
C TYR A 138 5.14 6.29 -14.28
N ASN A 139 5.92 7.35 -14.54
CA ASN A 139 6.82 7.42 -15.69
C ASN A 139 8.15 6.70 -15.40
N PHE A 140 8.54 5.74 -16.24
CA PHE A 140 9.85 5.09 -16.19
C PHE A 140 10.83 5.77 -17.14
N VAL A 141 11.88 6.38 -16.59
CA VAL A 141 12.87 7.09 -17.40
C VAL A 141 13.61 6.14 -18.32
N GLY A 142 13.52 6.38 -19.63
CA GLY A 142 14.24 5.61 -20.64
C GLY A 142 13.57 4.30 -21.02
N VAL A 143 12.29 4.11 -20.67
CA VAL A 143 11.48 2.95 -21.04
C VAL A 143 10.47 3.36 -22.11
N ALA A 144 10.39 2.60 -23.21
CA ALA A 144 9.51 2.95 -24.32
C ALA A 144 8.03 2.55 -24.10
N ASP A 145 7.78 1.55 -23.25
CA ASP A 145 6.45 1.02 -22.93
C ASP A 145 6.22 1.08 -21.42
N ASP A 146 5.91 2.27 -20.90
CA ASP A 146 5.59 2.48 -19.49
C ASP A 146 4.42 1.62 -19.03
N TRP A 147 3.39 1.47 -19.87
CA TRP A 147 2.20 0.73 -19.50
C TRP A 147 2.51 -0.75 -19.29
N GLY A 148 3.22 -1.38 -20.24
CA GLY A 148 3.69 -2.75 -20.07
C GLY A 148 4.60 -2.91 -18.85
N ALA A 149 5.50 -1.95 -18.61
CA ALA A 149 6.38 -1.97 -17.44
C ALA A 149 5.62 -1.87 -16.11
N LEU A 150 4.61 -0.99 -16.02
CA LEU A 150 3.76 -0.83 -14.84
C LEU A 150 2.95 -2.10 -14.54
N GLN A 151 2.40 -2.76 -15.57
CA GLN A 151 1.66 -4.01 -15.42
C GLN A 151 2.55 -5.18 -14.98
N ALA A 152 3.85 -5.14 -15.33
CA ALA A 152 4.81 -6.18 -14.98
C ALA A 152 5.41 -6.03 -13.57
N ILE A 153 5.11 -4.95 -12.84
CA ILE A 153 5.64 -4.74 -11.48
C ILE A 153 5.17 -5.89 -10.58
N PRO A 154 6.08 -6.64 -9.93
CA PRO A 154 5.68 -7.72 -9.03
C PRO A 154 4.91 -7.17 -7.81
N VAL A 155 4.04 -7.99 -7.25
CA VAL A 155 3.39 -7.69 -5.98
C VAL A 155 4.37 -8.00 -4.85
N ASP A 156 4.63 -7.03 -3.98
CA ASP A 156 5.44 -7.26 -2.79
C ASP A 156 4.53 -7.81 -1.67
N GLU A 157 4.42 -9.13 -1.63
CA GLU A 157 3.62 -9.85 -0.65
C GLU A 157 4.14 -9.68 0.79
N VAL A 158 5.44 -9.42 0.96
CA VAL A 158 6.05 -9.17 2.28
C VAL A 158 5.62 -7.81 2.79
N ALA A 159 5.63 -6.78 1.93
CA ALA A 159 5.08 -5.49 2.30
C ALA A 159 3.59 -5.60 2.65
N ILE A 160 2.80 -6.34 1.85
CA ILE A 160 1.36 -6.53 2.12
C ILE A 160 1.14 -7.27 3.44
N SER A 161 1.96 -8.27 3.75
CA SER A 161 1.84 -9.00 5.01
C SER A 161 2.10 -8.11 6.22
N GLN A 162 3.11 -7.26 6.15
CA GLN A 162 3.42 -6.29 7.19
C GLN A 162 2.31 -5.24 7.35
N GLN A 163 1.75 -4.77 6.24
CA GLN A 163 0.61 -3.85 6.22
C GLN A 163 -0.63 -4.50 6.84
N TYR A 164 -0.93 -5.77 6.54
CA TYR A 164 -2.01 -6.49 7.19
C TYR A 164 -1.76 -6.66 8.71
N LEU A 165 -0.53 -6.99 9.12
CA LEU A 165 -0.20 -7.12 10.54
C LEU A 165 -0.37 -5.81 11.31
N MET A 166 -0.02 -4.68 10.68
CA MET A 166 -0.16 -3.36 11.28
C MET A 166 -1.62 -2.88 11.23
N PHE A 167 -2.21 -2.77 10.05
CA PHE A 167 -3.51 -2.15 9.82
C PHE A 167 -4.69 -3.12 9.91
N GLY A 168 -4.57 -4.31 9.32
CA GLY A 168 -5.58 -5.37 9.44
C GLY A 168 -5.75 -5.82 10.88
N LYS A 169 -4.68 -6.32 11.51
CA LYS A 169 -4.73 -6.89 12.86
C LYS A 169 -4.68 -5.84 13.98
N GLY A 170 -3.97 -4.72 13.77
CA GLY A 170 -3.82 -3.67 14.79
C GLY A 170 -4.93 -2.60 14.75
N HIS A 171 -5.45 -2.30 13.57
CA HIS A 171 -6.44 -1.22 13.35
C HIS A 171 -7.77 -1.73 12.76
N GLY A 172 -7.93 -3.05 12.63
CA GLY A 172 -9.17 -3.67 12.19
C GLY A 172 -9.51 -3.38 10.73
N TRP A 173 -8.53 -3.19 9.86
CA TRP A 173 -8.84 -3.11 8.43
C TRP A 173 -9.48 -4.40 7.94
N THR A 174 -10.47 -4.27 7.06
CA THR A 174 -11.14 -5.41 6.43
C THR A 174 -10.15 -6.20 5.61
N TYR A 175 -10.09 -7.52 5.79
CA TYR A 175 -9.08 -8.33 5.11
C TYR A 175 -9.59 -9.07 3.87
N ARG A 176 -10.92 -9.09 3.69
CA ARG A 176 -11.63 -9.73 2.58
C ARG A 176 -13.07 -9.23 2.50
N LYS A 177 -13.76 -9.54 1.41
CA LYS A 177 -15.20 -9.35 1.26
C LYS A 177 -15.95 -10.36 2.12
N CYS A 178 -17.14 -9.99 2.56
CA CYS A 178 -18.00 -10.89 3.32
C CYS A 178 -18.53 -12.00 2.42
N ARG A 179 -18.58 -13.22 2.95
CA ARG A 179 -19.27 -14.33 2.29
C ARG A 179 -20.79 -14.11 2.38
N LEU A 180 -21.53 -14.78 1.51
CA LEU A 180 -23.00 -14.65 1.46
C LEU A 180 -23.66 -15.03 2.80
N ASP A 181 -23.15 -16.04 3.50
CA ASP A 181 -23.61 -16.50 4.80
C ASP A 181 -23.19 -15.58 5.97
N GLU A 182 -22.33 -14.61 5.71
CA GLU A 182 -21.81 -13.65 6.69
C GLU A 182 -22.57 -12.31 6.70
N SER A 183 -23.62 -12.17 5.87
CA SER A 183 -24.46 -10.97 5.78
C SER A 183 -25.18 -10.59 7.09
N ASN A 184 -25.34 -11.54 8.02
CA ASN A 184 -25.95 -11.31 9.33
C ASN A 184 -24.93 -11.06 10.44
N LEU A 185 -23.62 -11.04 10.14
CA LEU A 185 -22.60 -10.73 11.13
C LEU A 185 -22.76 -9.31 11.67
N PRO A 186 -22.41 -9.04 12.94
CA PRO A 186 -22.51 -7.72 13.52
C PRO A 186 -21.73 -6.69 12.70
N ILE A 187 -22.34 -5.52 12.48
CA ILE A 187 -21.69 -4.38 11.84
C ILE A 187 -20.66 -3.80 12.81
N ARG A 188 -19.50 -3.42 12.31
CA ARG A 188 -18.46 -2.72 13.05
C ARG A 188 -18.98 -1.38 13.55
N ASP A 189 -18.78 -1.07 14.83
CA ASP A 189 -19.10 0.25 15.37
C ASP A 189 -18.05 1.28 14.89
N PRO A 190 -18.42 2.30 14.08
CA PRO A 190 -17.48 3.29 13.57
C PRO A 190 -16.87 4.18 14.65
N LYS A 191 -17.42 4.21 15.88
CA LYS A 191 -16.93 5.04 16.99
C LYS A 191 -15.53 4.68 17.49
N VAL A 192 -14.93 3.62 16.96
CA VAL A 192 -13.61 3.13 17.38
C VAL A 192 -12.46 3.92 16.71
N PHE A 193 -12.73 4.70 15.65
CA PHE A 193 -11.73 5.56 15.02
C PHE A 193 -11.93 7.02 15.43
N VAL A 194 -11.25 7.45 16.48
CA VAL A 194 -11.11 8.88 16.76
C VAL A 194 -9.86 9.37 16.02
N ASP A 195 -10.07 10.11 14.93
CA ASP A 195 -9.03 10.83 14.20
C ASP A 195 -8.26 11.75 15.17
N GLU A 196 -6.93 11.62 15.19
CA GLU A 196 -6.01 12.48 15.94
C GLU A 196 -6.22 13.98 15.64
N ASN A 197 -6.77 14.31 14.46
CA ASN A 197 -7.01 15.69 14.04
C ASN A 197 -8.42 16.22 14.37
N ASN A 198 -9.32 15.38 14.87
CA ASN A 198 -10.71 15.76 15.18
C ASN A 198 -11.00 15.82 16.69
N VAL A 199 -9.95 16.04 17.49
CA VAL A 199 -10.03 16.46 18.89
C VAL A 199 -10.49 17.92 18.97
N SER A 200 -11.71 18.20 18.54
CA SER A 200 -12.29 19.54 18.74
C SER A 200 -13.70 19.58 19.27
N ASN A 201 -14.37 18.44 19.50
CA ASN A 201 -15.67 18.46 20.16
C ASN A 201 -15.89 17.21 21.05
N GLY A 202 -15.30 17.18 22.25
CA GLY A 202 -15.89 16.46 23.38
C GLY A 202 -15.15 15.25 23.97
N VAL A 203 -13.87 15.02 23.70
CA VAL A 203 -13.07 14.03 24.45
C VAL A 203 -12.29 14.75 25.54
N GLU A 204 -12.78 14.68 26.79
CA GLU A 204 -12.31 15.53 27.90
C GLU A 204 -11.08 15.00 28.66
N SER A 205 -10.40 13.93 28.20
CA SER A 205 -9.11 13.54 28.82
C SER A 205 -8.21 12.67 27.95
N GLU A 206 -6.89 12.84 28.07
CA GLU A 206 -5.85 11.89 27.60
C GLU A 206 -6.07 10.46 28.11
N ALA A 207 -6.83 10.27 29.19
CA ALA A 207 -7.17 8.96 29.74
C ALA A 207 -8.21 8.20 28.91
N GLU A 208 -9.00 8.89 28.08
CA GLU A 208 -10.03 8.32 27.21
C GLU A 208 -9.50 8.03 25.80
N TYR A 209 -8.38 8.65 25.42
CA TYR A 209 -7.59 8.30 24.24
C TYR A 209 -6.84 6.95 24.37
N LYS A 210 -7.12 6.18 25.44
CA LYS A 210 -6.69 4.80 25.55
C LYS A 210 -7.33 3.94 24.46
N GLN A 211 -6.72 3.99 23.29
CA GLN A 211 -6.16 2.81 22.64
C GLN A 211 -7.21 1.71 22.46
N TYR A 212 -8.27 2.02 21.72
CA TYR A 212 -9.08 0.97 21.14
C TYR A 212 -8.26 0.31 20.02
N VAL A 213 -7.35 -0.59 20.39
CA VAL A 213 -6.75 -1.52 19.44
C VAL A 213 -7.89 -2.39 18.95
N ASP A 214 -8.37 -2.08 17.75
CA ASP A 214 -9.44 -2.82 17.13
C ASP A 214 -8.87 -4.08 16.49
N THR A 215 -8.61 -5.10 17.32
CA THR A 215 -8.06 -6.38 16.85
C THR A 215 -9.12 -7.35 16.34
N GLY A 216 -10.31 -6.84 15.98
CA GLY A 216 -11.33 -7.67 15.33
C GLY A 216 -10.85 -8.13 13.95
N LEU A 217 -11.34 -9.28 13.50
CA LEU A 217 -11.21 -9.68 12.10
C LEU A 217 -12.46 -9.21 11.35
N TYR A 218 -12.26 -8.42 10.31
CA TYR A 218 -13.34 -7.75 9.59
C TYR A 218 -13.47 -8.22 8.14
N CYS A 219 -14.70 -8.33 7.66
CA CYS A 219 -14.99 -8.46 6.23
C CYS A 219 -15.79 -7.25 5.73
N TYR A 220 -15.64 -6.90 4.46
CA TYR A 220 -16.40 -5.81 3.82
C TYR A 220 -17.66 -6.34 3.14
N ASP A 221 -18.83 -5.85 3.55
CA ASP A 221 -20.12 -6.16 2.93
C ASP A 221 -20.39 -5.14 1.82
N GLU A 222 -20.07 -5.50 0.58
CA GLU A 222 -20.24 -4.64 -0.60
C GLU A 222 -21.71 -4.24 -0.83
N ALA A 223 -22.67 -5.11 -0.49
CA ALA A 223 -24.08 -4.83 -0.75
C ALA A 223 -24.62 -3.70 0.14
N ASN A 224 -24.08 -3.58 1.35
CA ASN A 224 -24.50 -2.59 2.35
C ASN A 224 -23.45 -1.47 2.57
N GLY A 225 -22.25 -1.61 2.03
CA GLY A 225 -21.14 -0.68 2.21
C GLY A 225 -20.66 -0.60 3.67
N VAL A 226 -20.62 -1.74 4.39
CA VAL A 226 -20.27 -1.78 5.82
C VAL A 226 -19.26 -2.87 6.15
N ASP A 227 -18.42 -2.61 7.16
CA ASP A 227 -17.54 -3.63 7.74
C ASP A 227 -18.31 -4.52 8.73
N ARG A 228 -18.07 -5.83 8.70
CA ARG A 228 -18.68 -6.79 9.62
C ARG A 228 -17.65 -7.60 10.40
N ILE A 229 -17.97 -7.90 11.66
CA ILE A 229 -17.09 -8.62 12.58
C ILE A 229 -17.16 -10.14 12.33
N VAL A 230 -16.11 -10.71 11.73
CA VAL A 230 -15.94 -12.16 11.52
C VAL A 230 -15.54 -12.86 12.81
N LYS A 231 -14.62 -12.26 13.57
CA LYS A 231 -14.20 -12.77 14.88
C LYS A 231 -13.96 -11.61 15.83
N ALA A 232 -14.75 -11.56 16.90
CA ALA A 232 -14.59 -10.55 17.95
C ALA A 232 -13.34 -10.82 18.80
N ASN A 233 -12.72 -9.74 19.30
CA ASN A 233 -11.60 -9.84 20.22
C ASN A 233 -12.06 -10.50 21.55
N GLU A 234 -11.56 -11.71 21.82
CA GLU A 234 -11.88 -12.45 23.06
C GLU A 234 -11.35 -11.71 24.32
N ASN A 235 -10.44 -10.76 24.17
CA ASN A 235 -9.86 -10.02 25.30
C ASN A 235 -10.77 -8.96 25.92
N LYS A 236 -11.91 -8.60 25.30
CA LYS A 236 -12.82 -7.58 25.85
C LYS A 236 -13.59 -8.02 27.10
N LYS A 237 -13.60 -9.32 27.45
CA LYS A 237 -14.39 -9.87 28.58
C LYS A 237 -13.69 -9.90 29.95
N LYS A 238 -12.43 -9.45 30.10
CA LYS A 238 -11.73 -9.51 31.40
C LYS A 238 -11.74 -8.22 32.24
N GLY A 239 -12.38 -7.15 31.78
CA GLY A 239 -12.39 -5.85 32.47
C GLY A 239 -13.58 -5.55 33.38
N GLU A 240 -14.74 -6.18 33.17
CA GLU A 240 -15.96 -5.85 33.91
C GLU A 240 -16.39 -6.97 34.88
N VAL A 241 -15.57 -7.23 35.90
CA VAL A 241 -16.10 -7.81 37.15
C VAL A 241 -15.40 -7.14 38.32
N LYS A 242 -16.01 -6.08 38.83
CA LYS A 242 -16.06 -5.75 40.26
C LYS A 242 -17.06 -4.61 40.48
N GLN A 243 -18.35 -4.97 40.52
CA GLN A 243 -19.23 -4.34 41.49
C GLN A 243 -18.88 -4.97 42.84
N ALA A 244 -18.30 -4.17 43.74
CA ALA A 244 -18.37 -4.38 45.18
C ALA A 244 -19.21 -3.19 45.69
N GLN A 245 -20.48 -3.46 45.99
CA GLN A 245 -21.03 -3.63 47.36
C GLN A 245 -21.01 -2.33 48.17
#